data_AF-A0A4U3B491-F1
#
_entry.id   AF-A0A4U3B491-F1
#
_cell.length_a   1.000
_cell.length_b   1.000
_cell.length_c   1.000
_cell.angle_alpha   90.00
_cell.angle_beta   90.00
_cell.angle_gamma   90.00
#
_symmetry.space_group_name_H-M   'P 1'
#
loop_
_entity.id
_entity.type
_entity.pdbx_description
1 polymer ?
#
loop_
_entity_poly.entity_id
_entity_poly.type
_entity_poly.pdbx_seq_one_letter_code
_entity_poly.pdbx_strand_id
1 'polypeptide(L)'
;FSLLETVVSALANGEQERRTKLSWMIGFGIFLVGIPSALSFGVWSDITIFGKNIFDAVDFLSSNILMPLGALFISIFVSFKMEKKVLEAEFFVGGNYGKKVFICWAFLLRFIAPLAIIIVFLNVIGII
;
A
#
# COMPACT_ATOMS: atom_id res chain seq x y z
N PHE A 1 -12.44 -3.70 8.28
CA PHE A 1 -13.40 -2.75 7.65
C PHE A 1 -12.68 -1.90 6.61
N SER A 2 -11.71 -1.05 7.00
CA SER A 2 -11.03 -0.13 6.08
C SER A 2 -10.31 -0.80 4.90
N LEU A 3 -9.64 -1.94 5.09
CA LEU A 3 -8.91 -2.61 4.00
C LEU A 3 -9.85 -3.12 2.89
N LEU A 4 -10.95 -3.77 3.26
CA LEU A 4 -11.93 -4.29 2.31
C LEU A 4 -12.70 -3.15 1.65
N GLU A 5 -13.05 -2.10 2.40
CA GLU A 5 -13.73 -0.93 1.88
C GLU A 5 -12.88 -0.17 0.86
N THR A 6 -11.58 0.00 1.08
CA THR A 6 -10.68 0.66 0.11
C THR A 6 -10.69 -0.06 -1.24
N VAL A 7 -10.61 -1.39 -1.24
CA VAL A 7 -10.62 -2.18 -2.49
C VAL A 7 -12.00 -2.15 -3.16
N VAL A 8 -13.08 -2.30 -2.38
CA VAL A 8 -14.45 -2.26 -2.91
C VAL A 8 -14.77 -0.88 -3.48
N SER A 9 -14.37 0.20 -2.80
CA SER A 9 -14.61 1.57 -3.24
C SER A 9 -13.87 1.89 -4.54
N ALA A 10 -12.60 1.45 -4.64
CA ALA A 10 -11.81 1.59 -5.86
C ALA A 10 -12.42 0.86 -7.08
N LEU A 11 -13.11 -0.27 -6.86
CA LEU A 11 -13.75 -1.06 -7.92
C LEU A 11 -15.20 -0.67 -8.21
N ALA A 12 -15.91 -0.16 -7.22
CA ALA A 12 -17.34 0.15 -7.34
C ALA A 12 -17.60 1.46 -8.10
N ASN A 13 -16.59 2.35 -8.27
CA ASN A 13 -16.70 3.62 -9.00
C ASN A 13 -17.96 4.45 -8.62
N GLY A 14 -18.41 4.38 -7.37
CA GLY A 14 -19.61 5.09 -6.87
C GLY A 14 -20.95 4.37 -7.05
N GLU A 15 -21.01 3.19 -7.68
CA GLU A 15 -22.25 2.43 -7.85
C GLU A 15 -22.61 1.61 -6.61
N GLN A 16 -23.63 2.06 -5.86
CA GLN A 16 -24.04 1.47 -4.59
C GLN A 16 -24.45 -0.01 -4.71
N GLU A 17 -25.13 -0.41 -5.79
CA GLU A 17 -25.52 -1.81 -6.01
C GLU A 17 -24.34 -2.74 -6.26
N ARG A 18 -23.27 -2.25 -6.91
CA ARG A 18 -22.06 -3.03 -7.12
C ARG A 18 -21.27 -3.19 -5.83
N ARG A 19 -21.33 -2.22 -4.91
CA ARG A 19 -20.61 -2.30 -3.61
C ARG A 19 -20.99 -3.55 -2.82
N THR A 20 -22.26 -3.91 -2.74
CA THR A 20 -22.71 -5.09 -1.97
C THR A 20 -22.23 -6.39 -2.61
N LYS A 21 -22.37 -6.52 -3.94
CA LYS A 21 -21.89 -7.70 -4.69
C LYS A 21 -20.36 -7.84 -4.62
N LEU A 22 -19.63 -6.74 -4.81
CA LEU A 22 -18.17 -6.70 -4.73
C LEU A 22 -17.66 -7.00 -3.32
N SER A 23 -18.31 -6.48 -2.28
CA SER A 23 -17.94 -6.76 -0.88
C SER A 23 -18.04 -8.24 -0.56
N TRP A 24 -19.13 -8.90 -0.98
CA TRP A 24 -19.29 -10.34 -0.80
C TRP A 24 -18.27 -11.15 -1.60
N MET A 25 -18.03 -10.79 -2.87
CA MET A 25 -17.08 -11.48 -3.73
C MET A 25 -15.64 -11.37 -3.21
N ILE A 26 -15.21 -10.16 -2.82
CA ILE A 26 -13.87 -9.89 -2.29
C ILE A 26 -13.72 -10.51 -0.90
N GLY A 27 -14.73 -10.40 -0.03
CA GLY A 27 -14.73 -11.02 1.29
C GLY A 27 -14.60 -12.54 1.22
N PHE A 28 -15.34 -13.17 0.31
CA PHE A 28 -15.24 -14.61 0.07
C PHE A 28 -13.87 -15.00 -0.51
N GLY A 29 -13.32 -14.20 -1.44
CA GLY A 29 -11.98 -14.41 -1.96
C GLY A 29 -10.90 -14.34 -0.89
N ILE A 30 -10.95 -13.34 0.00
CA ILE A 30 -10.04 -13.21 1.13
C ILE A 30 -10.20 -14.40 2.10
N PHE A 31 -11.42 -14.84 2.35
CA PHE A 31 -11.68 -16.03 3.17
C PHE A 31 -11.02 -17.28 2.57
N LEU A 32 -11.18 -17.50 1.26
CA LEU A 32 -10.54 -18.62 0.57
C LEU A 32 -9.01 -18.56 0.60
N VAL A 33 -8.41 -17.38 0.46
CA VAL A 33 -6.94 -17.19 0.56
C VAL A 33 -6.44 -17.29 2.01
N GLY A 34 -7.30 -16.98 2.99
CA GLY A 34 -7.03 -17.15 4.41
C GLY A 34 -6.92 -18.62 4.83
N ILE A 35 -7.64 -19.54 4.19
CA ILE A 35 -7.60 -20.98 4.50
C ILE A 35 -6.20 -21.59 4.27
N PRO A 36 -5.56 -21.50 3.10
CA PRO A 36 -4.22 -22.03 2.89
C PRO A 36 -3.17 -21.28 3.71
N SER A 37 -3.39 -19.99 4.00
CA SER A 37 -2.53 -19.22 4.91
C SER A 37 -2.56 -19.80 6.33
N ALA A 38 -3.75 -20.05 6.88
CA ALA A 38 -3.92 -20.67 8.20
C ALA A 38 -3.38 -22.11 8.24
N LEU A 39 -3.60 -22.87 7.16
CA LEU A 39 -3.12 -24.25 7.06
C LEU A 39 -1.59 -24.35 6.94
N SER A 40 -0.93 -23.31 6.41
CA SER A 40 0.54 -23.23 6.33
C SER A 40 1.22 -23.18 7.70
N PHE A 41 0.51 -22.79 8.76
CA PHE A 41 1.00 -22.86 10.15
C PHE A 41 0.89 -24.25 10.78
N GLY A 42 0.27 -25.22 10.10
CA GLY A 42 0.05 -26.58 10.61
C GLY A 42 0.47 -27.64 9.60
N VAL A 43 -0.51 -28.30 8.97
CA VAL A 43 -0.32 -29.48 8.11
C VAL A 43 0.44 -29.18 6.81
N TRP A 44 0.41 -27.92 6.34
CA TRP A 44 1.13 -27.46 5.14
C TRP A 44 2.45 -26.76 5.44
N SER A 45 2.98 -26.88 6.67
CA SER A 45 4.29 -26.31 7.03
C SER A 45 5.47 -26.91 6.25
N ASP A 46 5.32 -28.11 5.70
CA ASP A 46 6.34 -28.73 4.82
C ASP A 46 6.33 -28.17 3.38
N ILE A 47 5.24 -27.51 2.93
CA ILE A 47 5.19 -26.86 1.62
C ILE A 47 5.83 -25.47 1.75
N THR A 48 7.16 -25.47 1.75
CA THR A 48 7.96 -24.25 1.76
C THR A 48 8.28 -23.82 0.33
N ILE A 49 7.92 -22.58 -0.02
CA ILE A 49 8.35 -21.93 -1.26
C ILE A 49 9.51 -21.02 -0.84
N PHE A 50 10.72 -21.26 -1.37
CA PHE A 50 11.91 -20.46 -1.01
C PHE A 50 12.28 -20.49 0.49
N GLY A 51 11.95 -21.57 1.22
CA GLY A 51 12.23 -21.69 2.66
C GLY A 51 11.31 -20.85 3.56
N LYS A 52 10.21 -20.33 2.99
CA LYS A 52 9.15 -19.62 3.69
C LYS A 52 7.82 -20.34 3.49
N ASN A 53 6.95 -20.30 4.50
CA ASN A 53 5.58 -20.80 4.36
C ASN A 53 4.81 -19.94 3.35
N ILE A 54 3.73 -20.47 2.78
CA ILE A 54 2.88 -19.75 1.81
C ILE A 54 2.45 -18.39 2.39
N PHE A 55 2.06 -18.35 3.66
CA PHE A 55 1.73 -17.10 4.35
C PHE A 55 2.92 -16.13 4.37
N ASP A 56 4.10 -16.57 4.79
CA ASP A 56 5.30 -15.74 4.89
C ASP A 56 5.77 -15.23 3.53
N ALA A 57 5.60 -16.02 2.46
CA ALA A 57 5.92 -15.59 1.10
C ALA A 57 4.98 -14.48 0.62
N VAL A 58 3.66 -14.62 0.88
CA VAL A 58 2.67 -13.60 0.55
C VAL A 58 2.85 -12.36 1.41
N ASP A 59 3.13 -12.50 2.70
CA ASP A 59 3.43 -11.39 3.59
C ASP A 59 4.71 -10.66 3.18
N PHE A 60 5.77 -11.39 2.82
CA PHE A 60 7.01 -10.78 2.32
C PHE A 60 6.75 -10.00 1.02
N LEU A 61 6.03 -10.58 0.07
CA LEU A 61 5.66 -9.90 -1.18
C LEU A 61 4.85 -8.63 -0.89
N SER A 62 3.86 -8.69 -0.02
CA SER A 62 3.01 -7.54 0.33
C SER A 62 3.80 -6.45 1.07
N SER A 63 4.46 -6.84 2.15
CA SER A 63 5.03 -5.92 3.13
C SER A 63 6.38 -5.34 2.72
N ASN A 64 7.19 -6.12 2.00
CA ASN A 64 8.54 -5.71 1.61
C ASN A 64 8.64 -5.27 0.15
N ILE A 65 7.69 -5.68 -0.70
CA ILE A 65 7.70 -5.31 -2.12
C ILE A 65 6.54 -4.37 -2.43
N LEU A 66 5.28 -4.80 -2.33
CA LEU A 66 4.12 -3.98 -2.74
C LEU A 66 4.01 -2.67 -1.97
N MET A 67 4.19 -2.67 -0.64
CA MET A 67 4.10 -1.45 0.18
C MET A 67 5.17 -0.40 -0.21
N PRO A 68 6.48 -0.72 -0.21
CA PRO A 68 7.50 0.23 -0.67
C PRO A 68 7.31 0.69 -2.12
N LEU A 69 6.94 -0.22 -3.02
CA LEU A 69 6.72 0.10 -4.44
C LEU A 69 5.52 1.05 -4.63
N GLY A 70 4.43 0.81 -3.90
CA GLY A 70 3.27 1.70 -3.86
C GLY A 70 3.63 3.09 -3.33
N ALA A 71 4.38 3.16 -2.22
CA ALA A 71 4.87 4.42 -1.68
C ALA A 71 5.80 5.16 -2.66
N LEU A 72 6.60 4.45 -3.44
CA LEU A 72 7.50 5.02 -4.45
C LEU A 72 6.71 5.66 -5.59
N PHE A 73 5.71 4.93 -6.12
CA PHE A 73 4.84 5.47 -7.15
C PHE A 73 4.06 6.68 -6.65
N ILE A 74 3.54 6.65 -5.43
CA ILE A 74 2.85 7.80 -4.83
C ILE A 74 3.80 8.99 -4.69
N SER A 75 5.00 8.80 -4.13
CA SER A 75 5.99 9.88 -3.95
C SER A 75 6.39 10.52 -5.28
N ILE A 76 6.65 9.72 -6.32
CA ILE A 76 6.99 10.22 -7.66
C ILE A 76 5.79 10.94 -8.28
N PHE A 77 4.59 10.36 -8.20
CA PHE A 77 3.38 10.95 -8.78
C PHE A 77 3.06 12.31 -8.14
N VAL A 78 3.07 12.37 -6.82
CA VAL A 78 2.82 13.59 -6.04
C VAL A 78 3.88 14.66 -6.32
N SER A 79 5.15 14.28 -6.43
CA SER A 79 6.25 15.23 -6.61
C SER A 79 6.43 15.72 -8.05
N PHE A 80 6.07 14.91 -9.05
CA PHE A 80 6.40 15.17 -10.46
C PHE A 80 5.18 15.49 -11.33
N LYS A 81 4.00 14.93 -11.02
CA LYS A 81 2.81 15.06 -11.88
C LYS A 81 1.73 15.97 -11.30
N MET A 82 1.61 16.08 -9.97
CA MET A 82 0.59 16.96 -9.37
C MET A 82 1.01 18.44 -9.41
N GLU A 83 0.06 19.30 -9.77
CA GLU A 83 0.27 20.74 -9.72
C GLU A 83 0.43 21.23 -8.27
N LYS A 84 1.42 22.09 -8.04
CA LYS A 84 1.68 22.67 -6.71
C LYS A 84 0.44 23.34 -6.12
N LYS A 85 -0.42 23.94 -6.95
CA LYS A 85 -1.66 24.60 -6.51
C LYS A 85 -2.68 23.60 -5.94
N VAL A 86 -2.80 22.42 -6.55
CA VAL A 86 -3.68 21.34 -6.05
C VAL A 86 -3.12 20.78 -4.76
N LEU A 87 -1.80 20.54 -4.71
CA LEU A 87 -1.13 20.09 -3.47
C LEU A 87 -1.28 21.09 -2.33
N GLU A 88 -1.15 22.39 -2.64
CA GLU A 88 -1.30 23.48 -1.69
C GLU A 88 -2.75 23.53 -1.18
N ALA A 89 -3.74 23.43 -2.08
CA ALA A 89 -5.15 23.36 -1.70
C ALA A 89 -5.43 22.18 -0.78
N GLU A 90 -5.04 20.95 -1.15
CA GLU A 90 -5.23 19.74 -0.34
C GLU A 90 -4.53 19.82 1.02
N PHE A 91 -3.33 20.39 1.07
CA PHE A 91 -2.60 20.58 2.33
C PHE A 91 -3.28 21.59 3.26
N PHE A 92 -3.89 22.65 2.70
CA PHE A 92 -4.58 23.69 3.45
C PHE A 92 -6.04 23.36 3.81
N VAL A 93 -6.62 22.29 3.26
CA VAL A 93 -7.96 21.80 3.64
C VAL A 93 -8.06 21.51 5.15
N GLY A 94 -6.95 21.11 5.79
CA GLY A 94 -6.88 20.83 7.23
C GLY A 94 -6.54 22.02 8.14
N GLY A 95 -6.25 23.20 7.59
CA GLY A 95 -5.84 24.39 8.35
C GLY A 95 -4.74 25.19 7.68
N ASN A 96 -4.61 26.48 8.00
CA ASN A 96 -3.67 27.39 7.35
C ASN A 96 -2.24 27.27 7.93
N TYR A 97 -1.59 26.14 7.70
CA TYR A 97 -0.21 25.88 8.13
C TYR A 97 0.76 26.61 7.19
N GLY A 98 1.11 27.86 7.52
CA GLY A 98 1.79 28.81 6.64
C GLY A 98 2.86 28.24 5.69
N LYS A 99 3.01 28.86 4.51
CA LYS A 99 3.76 28.38 3.32
C LYS A 99 5.12 27.71 3.56
N LYS A 100 5.84 28.04 4.64
CA LYS A 100 7.11 27.40 5.01
C LYS A 100 6.94 25.92 5.37
N VAL A 101 5.86 25.54 6.04
CA VAL A 101 5.56 24.15 6.42
C VAL A 101 5.26 23.32 5.18
N PHE A 102 4.46 23.88 4.26
CA PHE A 102 4.17 23.25 2.97
C PHE A 102 5.45 23.01 2.14
N ILE A 103 6.35 24.00 2.06
CA ILE A 103 7.63 23.83 1.33
C ILE A 103 8.49 22.75 1.97
N CYS A 104 8.58 22.71 3.30
CA CYS A 104 9.32 21.67 4.03
C CYS A 104 8.72 20.28 3.76
N TRP A 105 7.41 20.13 3.91
CA TRP A 105 6.70 18.88 3.64
C TRP A 105 6.86 18.41 2.18
N ALA A 106 6.72 19.32 1.21
CA ALA A 106 6.93 19.00 -0.19
C ALA A 106 8.39 18.59 -0.49
N PHE A 107 9.36 19.20 0.19
CA PHE A 107 10.77 18.80 0.08
C PHE A 107 11.00 17.41 0.67
N LEU A 108 10.41 17.10 1.82
CA LEU A 108 10.45 15.76 2.43
C LEU A 108 9.85 14.71 1.50
N LEU A 109 8.69 14.97 0.89
CA LEU A 109 8.06 14.03 -0.03
C LEU A 109 8.83 13.84 -1.33
N ARG A 110 9.51 14.89 -1.81
CA ARG A 110 10.27 14.83 -3.06
C ARG A 110 11.64 14.19 -2.91
N PHE A 111 12.29 14.35 -1.76
CA PHE A 111 13.66 13.89 -1.56
C PHE A 111 13.78 12.81 -0.48
N ILE A 112 13.19 13.00 0.69
CA ILE A 112 13.34 12.04 1.80
C ILE A 112 12.53 10.77 1.56
N ALA A 113 11.27 10.89 1.12
CA ALA A 113 10.42 9.73 0.85
C ALA A 113 11.02 8.74 -0.17
N PRO A 114 11.44 9.15 -1.39
CA PRO A 114 12.01 8.20 -2.35
C PRO A 114 13.36 7.63 -1.86
N LEU A 115 14.16 8.42 -1.14
CA LEU A 115 15.45 7.97 -0.61
C LEU A 115 15.26 6.93 0.49
N ALA A 116 14.31 7.13 1.41
CA ALA A 116 13.93 6.13 2.41
C ALA A 116 13.43 4.83 1.76
N ILE A 117 12.64 4.92 0.69
CA ILE A 117 12.13 3.75 -0.01
C ILE A 117 13.27 2.98 -0.72
N ILE A 118 14.22 3.68 -1.34
CA ILE A 118 15.41 3.05 -1.93
C ILE A 118 16.20 2.29 -0.86
N ILE A 119 16.37 2.86 0.34
CA ILE A 119 17.05 2.18 1.45
C ILE A 119 16.29 0.90 1.86
N VAL A 120 14.96 0.96 1.97
CA VAL A 120 14.14 -0.22 2.26
C VAL A 120 14.31 -1.28 1.18
N PHE A 121 14.26 -0.92 -0.10
CA PHE A 121 14.50 -1.87 -1.20
C PHE A 121 15.89 -2.51 -1.13
N LEU A 122 16.94 -1.74 -0.82
CA LEU A 122 18.30 -2.25 -0.66
C LEU A 122 18.41 -3.27 0.48
N ASN A 123 17.72 -3.01 1.61
CA ASN A 123 17.68 -3.95 2.74
C ASN A 123 16.89 -5.23 2.38
N VAL A 124 15.79 -5.10 1.64
CA VAL A 124 14.98 -6.25 1.19
C VAL A 124 15.74 -7.16 0.23
N ILE A 125 16.62 -6.61 -0.61
CA ILE A 125 17.50 -7.37 -1.52
C ILE A 125 18.69 -8.01 -0.77
N GLY A 126 18.90 -7.67 0.51
CA GLY A 126 19.97 -8.22 1.35
C GLY A 126 21.36 -7.65 1.05
N ILE A 127 21.42 -6.45 0.46
CA ILE A 127 22.69 -5.73 0.22
C ILE A 127 23.17 -5.04 1.51
N ILE A 128 22.26 -4.77 2.46
CA ILE A 128 22.49 -4.11 3.75
C ILE A 128 21.75 -4.87 4.84
#